data_AF-A0A3D1Q9E6-F1
#
_entry.id   AF-A0A3D1Q9E6-F1
#
_cell.length_a   1.000
_cell.length_b   1.000
_cell.length_c   1.000
_cell.angle_alpha   90.00
_cell.angle_beta   90.00
_cell.angle_gamma   90.00
#
_symmetry.space_group_name_H-M   'P 1'
#
loop_
_entity.id
_entity.type
_entity.pdbx_description
1 polymer ?
#
loop_
_entity_poly.entity_id
_entity_poly.type
_entity_poly.pdbx_seq_one_letter_code
_entity_poly.pdbx_strand_id
1 'polypeptide(L)' 'MGTYEDLAFGAAFAAYTAAILLNVWDLAAKRQALSRFANYITAIGWLFNTLALIFRSVTAGRIPLANGY' A
#
# COMPACT_ATOMS: atom_id res chain seq x y z
N MET A 1 1.49 -4.16 18.96
CA MET A 1 1.23 -3.52 17.65
C MET A 1 -0.18 -2.97 17.70
N GLY A 2 -0.39 -1.73 17.24
CA GLY A 2 -1.71 -1.10 17.30
C GLY A 2 -2.62 -1.71 16.24
N THR A 3 -3.82 -2.16 16.60
CA THR A 3 -4.78 -2.81 15.68
C THR A 3 -5.00 -2.02 14.38
N TYR A 4 -4.94 -0.68 14.43
CA TYR A 4 -5.07 0.19 13.26
C TYR A 4 -3.85 0.20 12.33
N GLU A 5 -2.63 0.03 12.88
CA GLU A 5 -1.40 -0.12 12.09
C GLU A 5 -1.45 -1.39 11.25
N ASP A 6 -1.83 -2.52 11.88
CA ASP A 6 -1.90 -3.82 11.20
C ASP A 6 -2.98 -3.83 10.11
N LEU A 7 -4.14 -3.20 10.37
CA LEU A 7 -5.18 -3.02 9.37
C LEU A 7 -4.71 -2.16 8.19
N ALA A 8 -4.00 -1.06 8.45
CA ALA A 8 -3.48 -0.17 7.41
C ALA A 8 -2.41 -0.86 6.55
N PHE A 9 -1.48 -1.61 7.17
CA PHE A 9 -0.51 -2.42 6.42
C PHE A 9 -1.18 -3.53 5.62
N GLY A 10 -2.18 -4.22 6.19
CA GLY A 10 -2.95 -5.24 5.50
C GLY A 10 -3.69 -4.69 4.27
N ALA A 11 -4.34 -3.53 4.42
CA ALA A 11 -5.02 -2.86 3.32
C ALA A 11 -4.05 -2.42 2.22
N ALA A 12 -2.89 -1.86 2.58
CA ALA A 12 -1.85 -1.51 1.62
C ALA A 12 -1.33 -2.73 0.86
N PHE A 13 -1.06 -3.83 1.57
CA PHE A 13 -0.60 -5.08 0.96
C PHE A 13 -1.63 -5.66 -0.03
N ALA A 14 -2.91 -5.68 0.35
CA ALA A 14 -3.99 -6.14 -0.51
C ALA A 14 -4.14 -5.26 -1.77
N ALA A 15 -4.09 -3.93 -1.61
CA ALA A 15 -4.15 -2.99 -2.71
C ALA A 15 -2.99 -3.17 -3.70
N TYR A 16 -1.75 -3.26 -3.22
CA TYR A 16 -0.60 -3.50 -4.09
C TYR A 16 -0.67 -4.86 -4.79
N THR A 17 -1.12 -5.90 -4.09
CA THR A 17 -1.31 -7.23 -4.70
C THR A 17 -2.34 -7.16 -5.82
N ALA A 18 -3.48 -6.50 -5.61
CA ALA A 18 -4.49 -6.31 -6.63
C ALA A 18 -3.96 -5.48 -7.81
N ALA A 19 -3.20 -4.42 -7.57
CA ALA A 19 -2.58 -3.61 -8.62
C ALA A 19 -1.57 -4.41 -9.46
N ILE A 20 -0.79 -5.30 -8.86
CA ILE A 20 0.11 -6.21 -9.58
C ILE A 20 -0.69 -7.14 -10.48
N LEU A 21 -1.72 -7.81 -9.93
CA LEU A 21 -2.56 -8.72 -10.70
C LEU A 21 -3.23 -8.02 -11.89
N LEU A 22 -3.72 -6.80 -11.71
CA LEU A 22 -4.33 -6.01 -12.77
C LEU A 22 -3.33 -5.59 -13.85
N ASN A 23 -2.09 -5.23 -13.48
CA ASN A 23 -1.04 -4.93 -14.45
C ASN A 23 -0.60 -6.18 -15.23
N VAL A 24 -0.47 -7.33 -14.56
CA VAL A 24 -0.16 -8.61 -15.21
C VAL A 24 -1.29 -9.01 -16.16
N TRP A 25 -2.55 -8.81 -15.75
CA TRP A 25 -3.69 -9.06 -16.62
C TRP A 25 -3.69 -8.12 -17.83
N ASP A 26 -3.37 -6.84 -17.65
CA ASP A 26 -3.32 -5.89 -18.75
C ASP A 26 -2.29 -6.28 -19.81
N LEU A 27 -1.16 -6.88 -19.40
CA LEU A 27 -0.17 -7.41 -20.34
C LEU A 27 -0.78 -8.46 -21.30
N ALA A 28 -1.68 -9.30 -20.79
CA ALA A 28 -2.39 -10.29 -21.58
C ALA A 28 -3.56 -9.70 -22.40
N ALA A 29 -4.32 -8.77 -21.79
CA ALA A 29 -5.54 -8.21 -22.39
C ALA A 29 -5.28 -7.04 -23.35
N LYS A 30 -4.12 -6.37 -23.26
CA LYS A 30 -3.75 -5.14 -23.99
C LYS A 30 -4.81 -4.04 -23.88
N ARG A 31 -5.41 -3.87 -22.69
CA ARG A 31 -6.52 -2.95 -22.44
C ARG A 31 -6.09 -1.84 -21.48
N GLN A 32 -5.66 -0.71 -22.03
CA GLN A 32 -5.18 0.46 -21.28
C GLN A 32 -6.08 0.91 -20.11
N ALA A 33 -7.39 0.63 -20.14
CA ALA A 33 -8.31 0.91 -19.03
C ALA A 33 -7.93 0.16 -17.74
N LEU A 34 -7.41 -1.08 -17.83
CA LEU A 34 -6.98 -1.87 -16.67
C LEU A 34 -5.74 -1.28 -16.02
N SER A 35 -4.76 -0.82 -16.80
CA SER A 35 -3.57 -0.15 -16.26
C SER A 35 -3.94 1.16 -15.55
N ARG A 36 -4.88 1.94 -16.10
CA ARG A 36 -5.40 3.14 -15.42
C ARG A 36 -6.06 2.80 -14.08
N PHE A 37 -6.87 1.73 -14.04
CA PHE A 37 -7.49 1.27 -12.80
C PHE A 37 -6.45 0.77 -11.77
N ALA A 38 -5.45 0.04 -12.23
CA ALA A 38 -4.35 -0.43 -11.38
C ALA A 38 -3.57 0.75 -10.77
N ASN A 39 -3.35 1.84 -11.51
CA ASN A 39 -2.71 3.04 -10.97
C ASN A 39 -3.52 3.70 -9.84
N TYR A 40 -4.85 3.76 -9.95
CA TYR A 40 -5.69 4.26 -8.85
C TYR A 40 -5.59 3.37 -7.61
N ILE A 41 -5.57 2.04 -7.79
CA ILE A 41 -5.39 1.11 -6.68
C ILE A 41 -4.00 1.25 -6.04
N THR A 42 -2.95 1.44 -6.83
CA THR A 42 -1.60 1.72 -6.32
C THR A 42 -1.57 3.01 -5.48
N ALA A 43 -2.24 4.06 -5.95
CA ALA A 43 -2.34 5.31 -5.18
C ALA A 43 -3.06 5.11 -3.85
N ILE A 44 -4.14 4.33 -3.82
CA ILE A 44 -4.84 3.96 -2.58
C ILE A 44 -3.94 3.14 -1.64
N GLY A 45 -3.23 2.13 -2.17
CA GLY A 45 -2.28 1.34 -1.41
C GLY A 45 -1.18 2.18 -0.78
N TRP A 46 -0.69 3.19 -1.51
CA TRP A 46 0.29 4.16 -1.01
C TRP A 46 -0.25 5.03 0.12
N LEU A 47 -1.52 5.47 0.06
CA LEU A 47 -2.15 6.20 1.16
C LEU A 47 -2.22 5.34 2.43
N PHE A 48 -2.66 4.08 2.31
CA PHE A 48 -2.72 3.16 3.45
C PHE A 48 -1.34 2.85 4.02
N ASN A 49 -0.33 2.66 3.17
CA ASN A 49 1.03 2.44 3.60
C ASN A 49 1.58 3.66 4.37
N THR A 50 1.32 4.86 3.87
CA THR A 50 1.70 6.11 4.53
C THR A 50 1.01 6.25 5.89
N LEU A 51 -0.29 5.96 5.98
CA LEU A 51 -1.02 5.96 7.26
C LEU A 51 -0.46 4.94 8.25
N ALA A 52 -0.11 3.74 7.79
CA ALA A 52 0.50 2.73 8.64
C ALA A 52 1.85 3.20 9.21
N LEU A 53 2.67 3.87 8.39
CA LEU A 53 3.92 4.47 8.84
C LEU A 53 3.69 5.60 9.85
N ILE A 54 2.66 6.44 9.67
CA ILE A 54 2.29 7.47 10.65
C ILE A 54 1.89 6.83 11.98
N PHE A 55 1.02 5.81 11.97
CA PHE A 55 0.63 5.11 13.19
C PHE A 55 1.82 4.46 13.89
N ARG A 56 2.72 3.85 13.13
CA ARG A 56 3.99 3.31 13.67
C ARG A 56 4.84 4.42 14.28
N SER A 57 4.92 5.59 13.64
CA SER A 57 5.70 6.75 14.12
C SER A 57 5.18 7.24 15.46
N VAL A 58 3.86 7.42 15.56
CA VAL A 58 3.16 7.89 16.76
C VAL A 58 3.31 6.88 17.89
N THR A 59 3.13 5.59 17.60
CA THR A 59 3.20 4.52 18.61
C THR A 59 4.63 4.29 19.11
N ALA A 60 5.62 4.38 18.22
CA ALA A 60 7.02 4.15 18.58
C ALA A 60 7.74 5.40 19.12
N GLY A 61 7.14 6.60 19.01
CA GLY A 61 7.75 7.87 19.42
C GLY A 61 9.00 8.25 18.61
N ARG A 62 9.24 7.60 17.47
CA ARG A 62 10.40 7.78 16.60
C ARG A 62 10.02 7.63 15.15
N ILE A 63 10.78 8.27 14.25
CA ILE A 63 10.57 8.15 12.81
C ILE A 63 10.78 6.67 12.41
N PRO A 64 9.86 6.03 11.66
CA PRO A 64 9.90 4.59 11.34
C PRO A 64 11.15 4.17 10.58
N LEU A 65 11.80 5.12 9.90
CA LEU A 65 13.01 4.95 9.10
C LEU A 65 14.29 5.26 9.88
N ALA A 66 14.18 5.77 11.11
CA ALA A 66 15.32 5.90 11.99
C ALA A 66 15.64 4.51 12.56
N ASN A 67 16.68 3.88 12.00
CA ASN A 67 17.29 2.70 12.60
C ASN A 67 17.66 3.06 14.05
N GLY A 68 16.97 2.47 15.02
CA GLY A 68 17.21 2.69 16.45
C GLY A 68 18.40 1.89 16.96
N TYR A 69 19.54 1.96 16.27
CA TYR A 69 20.84 1.53 16.79
C TYR A 69 21.49 2.70 17.54
#